data_AF-A0A4Z2BMH1-F1
#
_entry.id   AF-A0A4Z2BMH1-F1
#
_cell.length_a   1.000
_cell.length_b   1.000
_cell.length_c   1.000
_cell.angle_alpha   90.00
_cell.angle_beta   90.00
_cell.angle_gamma   90.00
#
_symmetry.space_group_name_H-M   'P 1'
#
loop_
_entity.id
_entity.type
_entity.pdbx_description
1 polymer ?
#
loop_
_entity_poly.entity_id
_entity_poly.type
_entity_poly.pdbx_seq_one_letter_code
_entity_poly.pdbx_strand_id
1 'polypeptide(L)'
;MKKEIAAAVCCLKALLAPRARLDPEKTDLFLERLSVALMEKFSGHWFPENPSRGQAYRCIRINEVQQWDPEVLRACRESRIQMSQLELPVNLTLWVDPGEVCYRK
;
A
#
# COMPACT_ATOMS: atom_id res chain seq x y z
N MET A 1 3.81 12.68 5.86
CA MET A 1 2.98 11.95 4.86
C MET A 1 3.77 11.43 3.67
N LYS A 2 4.37 12.29 2.81
CA LYS A 2 5.04 11.82 1.58
C LYS A 2 6.18 10.82 1.84
N LYS A 3 6.98 11.06 2.89
CA LYS A 3 8.11 10.18 3.27
C LYS A 3 7.61 8.81 3.72
N GLU A 4 6.53 8.77 4.47
CA GLU A 4 5.91 7.56 5.01
C GLU A 4 5.20 6.77 3.92
N ILE A 5 4.50 7.44 2.99
CA ILE A 5 3.98 6.80 1.78
C ILE A 5 5.12 6.20 0.95
N ALA A 6 6.21 6.93 0.74
CA ALA A 6 7.39 6.42 0.03
C ALA A 6 7.98 5.17 0.73
N ALA A 7 8.11 5.20 2.05
CA ALA A 7 8.58 4.04 2.82
C ALA A 7 7.62 2.85 2.72
N ALA A 8 6.30 3.09 2.75
CA ALA A 8 5.28 2.07 2.58
C ALA A 8 5.34 1.40 1.20
N VAL A 9 5.45 2.17 0.12
CA VAL A 9 5.57 1.60 -1.24
C VAL A 9 6.91 0.90 -1.45
N CYS A 10 8.00 1.38 -0.86
CA CYS A 10 9.28 0.66 -0.85
C CYS A 10 9.18 -0.68 -0.11
N CYS A 11 8.48 -0.72 1.03
CA CYS A 11 8.20 -1.96 1.76
C CYS A 11 7.39 -2.94 0.89
N LEU A 12 6.33 -2.47 0.23
CA LEU A 12 5.54 -3.30 -0.69
C LEU A 12 6.36 -3.80 -1.88
N LYS A 13 7.21 -2.96 -2.47
CA LYS A 13 8.13 -3.36 -3.55
C LYS A 13 9.04 -4.51 -3.10
N ALA A 14 9.59 -4.43 -1.88
CA ALA A 14 10.42 -5.49 -1.32
C ALA A 14 9.64 -6.78 -1.04
N LEU A 15 8.34 -6.70 -0.73
CA LEU A 15 7.48 -7.86 -0.57
C LEU A 15 7.10 -8.51 -1.92
N LEU A 16 7.01 -7.71 -2.99
CA LEU A 16 6.74 -8.17 -4.35
C LEU A 16 7.98 -8.79 -5.01
N ALA A 17 9.16 -8.23 -4.80
CA ALA A 17 10.37 -8.56 -5.56
C ALA A 17 10.76 -10.06 -5.59
N PRO A 18 10.71 -10.82 -4.49
CA PRO A 18 11.07 -12.25 -4.50
C PRO A 18 10.08 -13.14 -5.28
N ARG A 19 8.92 -12.58 -5.64
CA ARG A 19 7.74 -13.30 -6.15
C ARG A 19 7.19 -12.69 -7.43
N ALA A 20 7.88 -11.68 -7.97
CA ALA A 20 7.37 -10.90 -9.08
C ALA A 20 7.41 -11.72 -10.38
N ARG A 21 6.23 -12.14 -10.84
CA ARG A 21 5.99 -12.47 -12.26
C ARG A 21 5.74 -11.21 -13.11
N LEU A 22 5.94 -10.04 -12.52
CA LEU A 22 5.62 -8.74 -13.07
C LEU A 22 6.87 -8.10 -13.68
N ASP A 23 6.67 -7.48 -14.84
CA ASP A 23 7.64 -6.59 -15.45
C ASP A 23 8.02 -5.46 -14.47
N PRO A 24 9.31 -5.12 -14.32
CA PRO A 24 9.74 -3.98 -13.51
C PRO A 24 8.98 -2.68 -13.82
N GLU A 25 8.71 -2.37 -15.09
CA GLU A 25 8.01 -1.14 -15.49
C GLU A 25 6.56 -1.14 -14.99
N LYS A 26 5.86 -2.28 -15.08
CA LYS A 26 4.50 -2.42 -14.55
C LYS A 26 4.48 -2.32 -13.04
N THR A 27 5.48 -2.89 -12.37
CA THR A 27 5.64 -2.82 -10.92
C THR A 27 5.83 -1.37 -10.48
N ASP A 28 6.69 -0.62 -11.16
CA ASP A 28 6.94 0.79 -10.85
C ASP A 28 5.70 1.66 -11.10
N LEU A 29 4.99 1.43 -12.22
CA LEU A 29 3.72 2.12 -12.48
C LEU A 29 2.69 1.80 -11.39
N PHE A 30 2.54 0.55 -10.97
CA PHE A 30 1.64 0.17 -9.88
C PHE A 30 1.96 0.91 -8.57
N LEU A 31 3.23 0.96 -8.17
CA LEU A 31 3.65 1.63 -6.95
C LEU A 31 3.47 3.15 -7.03
N GLU A 32 3.65 3.74 -8.21
CA GLU A 32 3.34 5.15 -8.47
C GLU A 32 1.83 5.41 -8.30
N ARG A 33 0.96 4.61 -8.94
CA ARG A 33 -0.50 4.75 -8.80
C ARG A 33 -0.98 4.55 -7.37
N LEU A 34 -0.39 3.58 -6.65
CA LEU A 34 -0.68 3.37 -5.24
C LEU A 34 -0.27 4.57 -4.39
N SER A 35 0.88 5.18 -4.66
CA SER A 35 1.32 6.39 -3.95
C SER A 35 0.31 7.54 -4.12
N VAL A 36 -0.20 7.75 -5.33
CA VAL A 36 -1.23 8.76 -5.62
C VAL A 36 -2.52 8.44 -4.85
N ALA A 37 -3.00 7.21 -4.94
CA ALA A 37 -4.21 6.77 -4.26
C ALA A 37 -4.13 6.95 -2.73
N LEU A 38 -3.00 6.62 -2.12
CA LEU A 38 -2.77 6.82 -0.68
C LEU A 38 -2.67 8.30 -0.30
N MET A 39 -2.03 9.14 -1.12
CA MET A 39 -1.99 10.59 -0.87
C MET A 39 -3.40 11.19 -0.86
N GLU A 40 -4.26 10.77 -1.79
CA GLU A 40 -5.66 11.21 -1.84
C GLU A 40 -6.44 10.67 -0.64
N LYS A 41 -6.35 9.36 -0.36
CA LYS A 41 -7.03 8.72 0.78
C LYS A 41 -6.66 9.39 2.09
N PHE A 42 -5.38 9.66 2.35
CA PHE A 42 -4.90 10.19 3.63
C PHE A 42 -5.14 11.69 3.80
N SER A 43 -5.53 12.40 2.74
CA SER A 43 -5.90 13.81 2.82
C SER A 43 -7.02 14.03 3.84
N GLY A 44 -6.84 15.02 4.72
CA GLY A 44 -7.76 15.27 5.85
C GLY A 44 -7.71 14.25 6.99
N HIS A 45 -6.91 13.18 6.87
CA HIS A 45 -6.79 12.10 7.84
C HIS A 45 -5.33 11.88 8.27
N TRP A 46 -4.52 12.94 8.34
CA TRP A 46 -3.12 12.90 8.73
C TRP A 46 -2.90 13.85 9.93
N PHE A 47 -2.56 13.30 11.10
CA PHE A 47 -2.50 14.05 12.36
C PHE A 47 -1.13 13.87 13.05
N PRO A 48 -0.11 14.68 12.71
CA PRO A 48 1.24 14.54 13.28
C PRO A 48 1.31 14.60 14.81
N GLU A 49 0.45 15.39 15.43
CA GLU A 49 0.41 15.60 16.88
C GLU A 49 -0.25 14.42 17.61
N ASN A 50 -1.03 13.60 16.89
CA ASN A 50 -1.61 12.36 17.41
C ASN A 50 -1.63 11.29 16.31
N PRO A 51 -0.48 10.63 16.06
CA PRO A 51 -0.35 9.66 14.96
C PRO A 51 -1.37 8.53 15.01
N SER A 52 -1.78 8.11 16.22
CA SER A 52 -2.78 7.04 16.39
C SER A 52 -4.16 7.40 15.84
N ARG A 53 -4.50 8.69 15.76
CA ARG A 53 -5.78 9.17 15.24
C ARG A 53 -5.86 8.84 13.74
N GLY A 54 -6.89 8.11 13.34
CA GLY A 54 -7.10 7.72 11.94
C GLY A 54 -6.20 6.58 11.44
N GLN A 55 -5.41 5.92 12.30
CA GLN A 55 -4.52 4.81 11.88
C GLN A 55 -5.30 3.68 11.18
N ALA A 56 -6.49 3.32 11.67
CA ALA A 56 -7.29 2.24 11.10
C ALA A 56 -7.79 2.59 9.69
N TYR A 57 -8.06 3.88 9.45
CA TYR A 57 -8.44 4.38 8.13
C TYR A 57 -7.26 4.37 7.17
N ARG A 58 -6.06 4.75 7.64
CA ARG A 58 -4.83 4.76 6.82
C ARG A 58 -4.22 3.37 6.59
N CYS A 59 -4.57 2.40 7.41
CA CYS A 59 -4.10 1.02 7.28
C CYS A 59 -4.43 0.45 5.90
N ILE A 60 -3.45 -0.26 5.32
CA ILE A 60 -3.58 -1.06 4.10
C ILE A 60 -3.64 -2.52 4.52
N ARG A 61 -4.74 -3.20 4.18
CA ARG A 61 -4.98 -4.56 4.64
C ARG A 61 -5.32 -5.49 3.48
N ILE A 62 -4.63 -6.64 3.43
CA ILE A 62 -4.89 -7.77 2.53
C ILE A 62 -5.11 -8.97 3.44
N ASN A 63 -6.31 -9.54 3.43
CA ASN A 63 -6.65 -10.74 4.19
C ASN A 63 -7.71 -11.59 3.47
N GLU A 64 -8.00 -12.78 3.98
CA GLU A 64 -8.97 -13.71 3.37
C GLU A 64 -10.40 -13.15 3.31
N VAL A 65 -10.80 -12.30 4.27
CA VAL A 65 -12.14 -11.70 4.35
C VAL A 65 -12.21 -10.44 3.48
N GLN A 66 -11.28 -9.52 3.72
CA GLN A 66 -11.12 -8.27 2.99
C GLN A 66 -10.01 -8.52 1.97
N GLN A 67 -10.39 -9.21 0.89
CA GLN A 67 -9.50 -9.78 -0.12
C GLN A 67 -8.37 -8.81 -0.53
N TRP A 68 -8.72 -7.55 -0.78
CA TRP A 68 -7.78 -6.50 -1.18
C TRP A 68 -8.19 -5.13 -0.65
N ASP A 69 -7.21 -4.32 -0.26
CA ASP A 69 -7.44 -2.91 0.07
C ASP A 69 -7.93 -2.14 -1.17
N PRO A 70 -8.92 -1.24 -1.04
CA PRO A 70 -9.45 -0.48 -2.17
C PRO A 70 -8.40 0.30 -2.96
N GLU A 71 -7.36 0.83 -2.30
CA GLU A 71 -6.32 1.59 -3.00
C GLU A 71 -5.35 0.68 -3.75
N VAL A 72 -5.13 -0.54 -3.24
CA VAL A 72 -4.41 -1.57 -3.98
C VAL A 72 -5.21 -2.00 -5.22
N LEU A 73 -6.53 -2.19 -5.07
CA LEU A 73 -7.41 -2.51 -6.20
C LEU A 73 -7.39 -1.42 -7.28
N ARG A 74 -7.47 -0.15 -6.85
CA ARG A 74 -7.38 1.01 -7.73
C ARG A 74 -6.05 1.05 -8.47
N ALA A 75 -4.93 0.92 -7.76
CA ALA A 75 -3.60 0.96 -8.35
C ALA A 75 -3.41 -0.14 -9.40
N CYS A 76 -3.88 -1.36 -9.14
CA CYS A 76 -3.87 -2.46 -10.10
C CYS A 76 -4.68 -2.16 -11.38
N ARG A 77 -5.88 -1.59 -11.22
CA ARG A 77 -6.72 -1.22 -12.37
C ARG A 77 -6.03 -0.17 -13.24
N GLU A 78 -5.44 0.84 -12.61
CA GLU A 78 -4.74 1.93 -13.31
C GLU A 78 -3.43 1.46 -13.96
N SER A 79 -2.75 0.46 -13.38
CA SER A 79 -1.52 -0.14 -13.94
C SER A 79 -1.75 -1.35 -14.84
N ARG A 80 -3.02 -1.76 -15.06
CA ARG A 80 -3.41 -2.95 -15.84
C ARG A 80 -2.75 -4.25 -15.34
N ILE A 81 -2.66 -4.39 -14.02
CA ILE A 81 -2.19 -5.60 -13.33
C ILE A 81 -3.40 -6.37 -12.79
N GLN A 82 -3.45 -7.68 -13.02
CA GLN A 82 -4.42 -8.54 -12.35
C GLN A 82 -3.96 -8.81 -10.92
N MET A 83 -4.90 -8.87 -9.97
CA MET A 83 -4.59 -9.12 -8.55
C MET A 83 -3.82 -10.42 -8.33
N SER A 84 -4.12 -11.45 -9.12
CA SER A 84 -3.44 -12.75 -9.10
C SER A 84 -1.95 -12.66 -9.44
N GLN A 85 -1.51 -11.57 -10.07
CA GLN A 85 -0.09 -11.31 -10.38
C GLN A 85 0.63 -10.61 -9.22
N LEU A 86 -0.10 -10.01 -8.28
CA LEU A 86 0.47 -9.50 -7.03
C LEU A 86 0.60 -10.66 -6.04
N GLU A 87 1.78 -11.26 -5.99
CA GLU A 87 2.09 -12.36 -5.05
C GLU A 87 2.35 -11.85 -3.60
N LEU A 88 1.54 -10.91 -3.12
CA LEU A 88 1.62 -10.38 -1.75
C LEU A 88 1.21 -11.44 -0.70
N PRO A 89 1.68 -11.33 0.56
CA PRO A 89 1.23 -12.20 1.64
C PRO A 89 -0.28 -12.12 1.86
N VAL A 90 -0.92 -13.27 2.05
CA VAL A 90 -2.38 -13.41 2.23
C VAL A 90 -2.88 -12.76 3.53
N ASN A 91 -2.01 -12.38 4.47
CA ASN A 91 -2.38 -11.70 5.72
C ASN A 91 -1.49 -10.47 6.01
N LEU A 92 -1.31 -9.63 5.00
CA LEU A 92 -0.56 -8.38 5.15
C LEU A 92 -1.40 -7.29 5.80
N THR A 93 -0.87 -6.67 6.84
CA THR A 93 -1.37 -5.42 7.42
C THR A 93 -0.23 -4.43 7.47
N LEU A 94 -0.37 -3.27 6.82
CA LEU A 94 0.62 -2.20 6.75
C LEU A 94 0.00 -0.92 7.32
N TRP A 95 0.65 -0.34 8.33
CA TRP A 95 0.27 0.94 8.93
C TRP A 95 1.19 2.03 8.39
N VAL A 96 0.58 3.15 8.00
CA VAL A 96 1.28 4.31 7.43
C VAL A 96 0.83 5.53 8.22
N ASP A 97 1.61 5.87 9.23
CA ASP A 97 1.27 6.85 10.24
C ASP A 97 2.33 7.96 10.31
N PRO A 98 2.01 9.15 10.82
CA PRO A 98 3.01 10.20 11.00
C PRO A 98 4.20 9.73 11.84
N GLY A 99 5.38 9.75 11.24
CA GLY A 99 6.63 9.34 11.90
C GLY A 99 6.89 7.82 11.94
N GLU A 100 5.95 6.97 11.51
CA GLU A 100 6.11 5.51 11.59
C GLU A 100 5.45 4.78 10.41
N VAL A 101 6.16 3.78 9.88
CA VAL A 101 5.62 2.82 8.92
C VAL A 101 6.01 1.43 9.39
N CYS A 102 5.01 0.59 9.67
CA CYS A 102 5.23 -0.75 10.18
C CYS A 102 4.25 -1.73 9.53
N TYR A 103 4.60 -3.01 9.50
CA TYR A 103 3.74 -4.04 8.92
C TYR A 103 3.82 -5.35 9.68
N ARG A 104 2.78 -6.17 9.51
CA ARG A 104 2.70 -7.55 9.96
C ARG A 104 2.30 -8.42 8.77
N LYS A 105 2.96 -9.56 8.60
CA LYS A 105 2.69 -10.55 7.54
C LYS A 105 2.74 -11.97 8.09
#